data_AF-A0A538J0X1-F1
#
_entry.id   AF-A0A538J0X1-F1
#
_cell.length_a   1.000
_cell.length_b   1.000
_cell.length_c   1.000
_cell.angle_alpha   90.00
_cell.angle_beta   90.00
_cell.angle_gamma   90.00
#
_symmetry.space_group_name_H-M   'P 1'
#
loop_
_entity.id
_entity.type
_entity.pdbx_description
1 polymer ?
#
loop_
_entity_poly.entity_id
_entity_poly.type
_entity_poly.pdbx_seq_one_letter_code
_entity_poly.pdbx_strand_id
1 'polypeptide(L)'
;MSEVAQAVPAKKERRLRARVQRARTETHRCVSFPELVQTHFLRERAFRDGEVYTGNAEERYREFEAAFQHQHGRIVSAYWCSSQPSAVALTEAQGKKGAPAAIAFHRVSDWATKDEPEIADALHECDELAVRAAQVLRGKTLHICMQLVMASAGHLLSLVDGPRSMRERARKSWR
;
A
#
# COMPACT_ATOMS: atom_id res chain seq x y z
N MET A 1 -52.61 35.57 19.74
CA MET A 1 -51.96 34.50 20.51
C MET A 1 -51.42 33.50 19.49
N SER A 2 -50.19 33.74 19.04
CA SER A 2 -48.98 32.99 19.46
C SER A 2 -49.05 31.55 18.92
N GLU A 3 -48.30 31.16 17.90
CA GLU A 3 -46.83 31.11 17.75
C GLU A 3 -46.52 29.63 17.51
N VAL A 4 -46.37 29.20 16.25
CA VAL A 4 -45.65 27.95 15.94
C VAL A 4 -44.99 28.09 14.58
N ALA A 5 -43.68 28.25 14.57
CA ALA A 5 -42.85 27.80 13.46
C ALA A 5 -41.47 27.42 14.01
N GLN A 6 -41.41 26.22 14.59
CA GLN A 6 -40.17 25.58 15.00
C GLN A 6 -39.28 25.35 13.77
N ALA A 7 -38.17 26.09 13.71
CA ALA A 7 -37.16 25.96 12.68
C ALA A 7 -36.04 24.99 13.10
N VAL A 8 -36.19 23.67 12.95
CA VAL A 8 -35.02 22.74 12.97
C VAL A 8 -35.26 21.39 12.25
N PRO A 9 -34.95 21.24 10.93
CA PRO A 9 -34.61 19.91 10.40
C PRO A 9 -33.22 19.83 9.75
N ALA A 10 -32.70 20.92 9.19
CA ALA A 10 -31.49 20.90 8.34
C ALA A 10 -30.20 20.43 9.06
N LYS A 11 -30.07 20.70 10.36
CA LYS A 11 -28.87 20.35 11.15
C LYS A 11 -28.84 18.85 11.53
N LYS A 12 -30.02 18.24 11.71
CA LYS A 12 -30.16 16.79 11.97
C LYS A 12 -29.89 15.99 10.70
N GLU A 13 -30.40 16.43 9.56
CA GLU A 13 -30.17 15.76 8.28
C GLU A 13 -28.69 15.83 7.84
N ARG A 14 -28.02 16.97 8.03
CA ARG A 14 -26.59 17.10 7.70
C ARG A 14 -25.71 16.20 8.58
N ARG A 15 -26.04 16.09 9.87
CA ARG A 15 -25.36 15.17 10.80
C ARG A 15 -25.65 13.71 10.47
N LEU A 16 -26.89 13.38 10.10
CA LEU A 16 -27.26 12.03 9.70
C LEU A 16 -26.57 11.62 8.39
N ARG A 17 -26.50 12.52 7.39
CA ARG A 17 -25.75 12.28 6.14
C ARG A 17 -24.26 12.12 6.39
N ALA A 18 -23.63 12.98 7.20
CA ALA A 18 -22.23 12.85 7.58
C ALA A 18 -21.95 11.55 8.36
N ARG A 19 -22.90 11.11 9.19
CA ARG A 19 -22.81 9.87 9.97
C ARG A 19 -23.07 8.62 9.14
N VAL A 20 -23.93 8.69 8.12
CA VAL A 20 -24.14 7.63 7.13
C VAL A 20 -22.99 7.56 6.13
N GLN A 21 -22.38 8.70 5.78
CA GLN A 21 -21.14 8.74 4.99
C GLN A 21 -19.96 8.20 5.79
N ARG A 22 -19.77 8.60 7.06
CA ARG A 22 -18.77 7.98 7.95
C ARG A 22 -19.03 6.50 8.16
N ALA A 23 -20.27 6.07 8.41
CA ALA A 23 -20.61 4.66 8.54
C ALA A 23 -20.37 3.86 7.25
N ARG A 24 -20.57 4.47 6.07
CA ARG A 24 -20.18 3.90 4.77
C ARG A 24 -18.67 3.84 4.55
N THR A 25 -17.90 4.72 5.20
CA THR A 25 -16.42 4.65 5.24
C THR A 25 -15.92 3.63 6.27
N GLU A 26 -16.63 3.49 7.40
CA GLU A 26 -16.35 2.60 8.54
C GLU A 26 -16.83 1.15 8.33
N THR A 27 -17.51 0.85 7.22
CA THR A 27 -17.88 -0.52 6.87
C THR A 27 -16.61 -1.25 6.42
N HIS A 28 -15.91 -1.92 7.35
CA HIS A 28 -14.91 -2.97 7.15
C HIS A 28 -14.40 -3.08 5.69
N ARG A 29 -13.66 -2.08 5.20
CA ARG A 29 -13.07 -2.18 3.87
C ARG A 29 -11.91 -3.15 3.99
N CYS A 30 -12.05 -4.32 3.37
CA CYS A 30 -10.88 -5.10 2.99
C CYS A 30 -10.05 -4.21 2.07
N VAL A 31 -8.98 -3.62 2.59
CA VAL A 31 -8.08 -2.79 1.80
C VAL A 31 -7.13 -3.73 1.08
N SER A 32 -7.13 -3.65 -0.24
CA SER A 32 -6.17 -4.39 -1.06
C SER A 32 -4.81 -3.69 -1.08
N PHE A 33 -3.74 -4.44 -1.36
CA PHE A 33 -2.41 -3.83 -1.47
C PHE A 33 -2.33 -2.73 -2.56
N PRO A 34 -2.93 -2.88 -3.77
CA PRO A 34 -3.00 -1.79 -4.74
C PRO A 34 -3.65 -0.50 -4.22
N GLU A 35 -4.71 -0.61 -3.42
CA GLU A 35 -5.36 0.58 -2.83
C GLU A 35 -4.46 1.27 -1.81
N LEU A 36 -3.72 0.50 -1.00
CA LEU A 36 -2.72 1.03 -0.08
C LEU A 36 -1.60 1.74 -0.82
N VAL A 37 -1.06 1.13 -1.89
CA VAL A 37 -0.02 1.70 -2.76
C VAL A 37 -0.47 3.01 -3.39
N GLN A 38 -1.69 3.04 -3.93
CA GLN A 38 -2.25 4.24 -4.54
C GLN A 38 -2.39 5.36 -3.51
N THR A 39 -2.83 5.05 -2.29
CA THR A 39 -3.00 6.03 -1.22
C THR A 39 -1.65 6.55 -0.72
N HIS A 40 -0.64 5.67 -0.58
CA HIS A 40 0.73 6.06 -0.29
C HIS A 40 1.28 7.03 -1.35
N PHE A 41 1.11 6.72 -2.64
CA PHE A 41 1.57 7.59 -3.71
C PHE A 41 0.91 8.98 -3.71
N LEU A 42 -0.39 9.04 -3.43
CA LEU A 42 -1.11 10.33 -3.32
C LEU A 42 -0.62 11.16 -2.14
N ARG A 43 -0.35 10.53 -1.00
CA ARG A 43 0.28 11.13 0.17
C ARG A 43 1.65 11.72 -0.16
N GLU A 44 2.54 10.95 -0.79
CA GLU A 44 3.86 11.42 -1.19
C GLU A 44 3.81 12.56 -2.21
N ARG A 45 2.81 12.54 -3.11
CA ARG A 45 2.57 13.66 -4.03
C ARG A 45 2.12 14.92 -3.30
N ALA A 46 1.17 14.81 -2.36
CA ALA A 46 0.71 15.94 -1.56
C ALA A 46 1.88 16.60 -0.79
N PHE A 47 2.80 15.80 -0.24
CA PHE A 47 4.01 16.34 0.40
C PHE A 47 4.96 17.03 -0.55
N ARG A 48 5.15 16.49 -1.77
CA ARG A 48 5.94 17.19 -2.81
C ARG A 48 5.31 18.51 -3.23
N ASP A 49 3.98 18.58 -3.22
CA ASP A 49 3.21 19.78 -3.54
C ASP A 49 3.13 20.78 -2.36
N GLY A 50 3.78 20.46 -1.22
CA GLY A 50 3.95 21.36 -0.07
C GLY A 50 2.93 21.20 1.06
N GLU A 51 2.10 20.16 1.04
CA GLU A 51 1.22 19.85 2.16
C GLU A 51 2.01 19.35 3.39
N VAL A 52 1.42 19.51 4.57
CA VAL A 52 2.00 19.07 5.85
C VAL A 52 1.63 17.61 6.14
N TYR A 53 2.49 16.88 6.87
CA TYR A 53 2.32 15.48 7.35
C TYR A 53 1.13 15.25 8.31
N THR A 54 0.11 16.09 8.25
CA THR A 54 -1.14 16.04 9.02
C THR A 54 -2.37 16.35 8.17
N GLY A 55 -2.21 16.45 6.83
CA GLY A 55 -3.32 16.71 5.91
C GLY A 55 -4.21 15.48 5.67
N ASN A 56 -5.32 15.69 4.95
CA ASN A 56 -6.29 14.63 4.61
C ASN A 56 -5.64 13.41 3.92
N ALA A 57 -4.56 13.62 3.16
CA ALA A 57 -3.85 12.54 2.48
C ALA A 57 -3.07 11.63 3.46
N GLU A 58 -2.48 12.20 4.51
CA GLU A 58 -1.86 11.41 5.60
C GLU A 58 -2.93 10.63 6.36
N GLU A 59 -4.01 11.29 6.78
CA GLU A 59 -5.09 10.63 7.53
C GLU A 59 -5.66 9.43 6.76
N ARG A 60 -5.93 9.62 5.46
CA ARG A 60 -6.42 8.55 4.60
C ARG A 60 -5.41 7.41 4.44
N TYR A 61 -4.12 7.74 4.29
CA TYR A 61 -3.08 6.71 4.26
C TYR A 61 -3.06 5.89 5.55
N ARG A 62 -3.13 6.54 6.71
CA ARG A 62 -3.14 5.87 8.02
C ARG A 62 -4.36 4.98 8.20
N GLU A 63 -5.53 5.42 7.77
CA GLU A 63 -6.74 4.60 7.78
C GLU A 63 -6.56 3.33 6.92
N PHE A 64 -6.02 3.47 5.71
CA PHE A 64 -5.81 2.35 4.80
C PHE A 64 -4.71 1.40 5.29
N GLU A 65 -3.60 1.95 5.79
CA GLU A 65 -2.50 1.21 6.40
C GLU A 65 -2.98 0.40 7.61
N ALA A 66 -3.79 1.00 8.48
CA ALA A 66 -4.37 0.31 9.64
C ALA A 66 -5.33 -0.82 9.22
N ALA A 67 -6.21 -0.57 8.25
CA ALA A 67 -7.13 -1.58 7.74
C ALA A 67 -6.39 -2.74 7.06
N PHE A 68 -5.39 -2.44 6.23
CA PHE A 68 -4.56 -3.44 5.58
C PHE A 68 -3.79 -4.29 6.60
N GLN A 69 -3.16 -3.66 7.60
CA GLN A 69 -2.41 -4.39 8.63
C GLN A 69 -3.31 -5.21 9.55
N HIS A 70 -4.55 -4.76 9.79
CA HIS A 70 -5.54 -5.56 10.51
C HIS A 70 -5.88 -6.85 9.75
N GLN A 71 -5.98 -6.79 8.43
CA GLN A 71 -6.32 -7.93 7.58
C GLN A 71 -5.13 -8.88 7.34
N HIS A 72 -3.94 -8.34 7.09
CA HIS A 72 -2.79 -9.10 6.57
C HIS A 72 -1.64 -9.28 7.58
N GLY A 73 -1.74 -8.67 8.77
CA GLY A 73 -0.64 -8.57 9.72
C GLY A 73 0.17 -7.30 9.53
N ARG A 74 1.11 -7.05 10.46
CA ARG A 74 1.91 -5.82 10.46
C ARG A 74 2.81 -5.80 9.24
N ILE A 75 2.95 -4.63 8.61
CA ILE A 75 3.98 -4.43 7.58
C ILE A 75 5.33 -4.42 8.32
N VAL A 76 6.16 -5.41 8.03
CA VAL A 76 7.49 -5.56 8.66
C VAL A 76 8.63 -5.06 7.77
N SER A 77 8.37 -4.97 6.45
CA SER A 77 9.29 -4.37 5.48
C SER A 77 8.47 -3.90 4.27
N ALA A 78 8.83 -2.75 3.70
CA ALA A 78 8.19 -2.23 2.51
C ALA A 78 9.18 -1.38 1.69
N TYR A 79 9.01 -1.41 0.38
CA TYR A 79 9.65 -0.52 -0.56
C TYR A 79 8.55 0.16 -1.38
N TRP A 80 8.47 1.48 -1.30
CA TRP A 80 7.50 2.29 -2.00
C TRP A 80 8.20 3.11 -3.08
N CYS A 81 7.76 3.00 -4.33
CA CYS A 81 8.25 3.85 -5.39
C CYS A 81 7.80 5.30 -5.16
N SER A 82 8.72 6.25 -5.39
CA SER A 82 8.49 7.69 -5.28
C SER A 82 7.86 8.29 -6.55
N SER A 83 8.11 7.65 -7.70
CA SER A 83 7.79 8.19 -9.03
C SER A 83 6.49 7.65 -9.64
N GLN A 84 6.09 6.44 -9.27
CA GLN A 84 4.90 5.73 -9.77
C GLN A 84 4.18 5.04 -8.61
N PRO A 85 2.87 4.73 -8.72
CA PRO A 85 2.15 3.95 -7.71
C PRO A 85 2.56 2.47 -7.79
N SER A 86 3.75 2.14 -7.30
CA SER A 86 4.29 0.79 -7.26
C SER A 86 5.01 0.54 -5.95
N ALA A 87 4.96 -0.69 -5.46
CA ALA A 87 5.56 -1.08 -4.20
C ALA A 87 5.68 -2.60 -4.05
N VAL A 88 6.50 -3.01 -3.11
CA VAL A 88 6.49 -4.35 -2.51
C VAL A 88 6.46 -4.25 -1.00
N ALA A 89 5.83 -5.21 -0.34
CA ALA A 89 5.76 -5.27 1.12
C ALA A 89 5.75 -6.70 1.65
N LEU A 90 6.31 -6.87 2.85
CA LEU A 90 6.13 -8.05 3.68
C LEU A 90 5.19 -7.71 4.83
N THR A 91 4.19 -8.57 5.04
CA THR A 91 3.38 -8.55 6.26
C THR A 91 3.65 -9.78 7.12
N GLU A 92 3.58 -9.60 8.43
CA GLU A 92 3.68 -10.67 9.41
C GLU A 92 2.48 -10.61 10.36
N ALA A 93 1.67 -11.67 10.34
CA ALA A 93 0.61 -11.90 11.31
C ALA A 93 1.10 -12.86 12.39
N GLN A 94 0.95 -12.46 13.65
CA GLN A 94 1.19 -13.36 14.77
C GLN A 94 0.24 -14.55 14.67
N GLY A 95 0.79 -15.77 14.74
CA GLY A 95 -0.02 -16.97 14.77
C GLY A 95 -0.92 -16.97 16.01
N LYS A 96 -2.12 -17.53 15.88
CA LYS A 96 -2.94 -17.89 17.07
C LYS A 96 -2.14 -18.89 17.92
N LYS A 97 -2.45 -19.01 19.22
CA LYS A 97 -1.71 -19.89 20.16
C LYS A 97 -1.34 -21.25 19.53
N GLY A 98 -0.04 -21.50 19.36
CA GLY A 98 0.52 -22.73 18.81
C GLY A 98 0.71 -22.77 17.28
N ALA A 99 0.17 -21.80 16.53
CA ALA A 99 0.40 -21.67 15.09
C ALA A 99 1.65 -20.81 14.81
N PRO A 100 2.46 -21.16 13.79
CA PRO A 100 3.57 -20.31 13.36
C PRO A 100 3.05 -18.96 12.83
N ALA A 101 3.89 -17.92 12.95
CA ALA A 101 3.59 -16.62 12.34
C ALA A 101 3.41 -16.78 10.82
N ALA A 102 2.40 -16.12 10.28
CA ALA A 102 2.12 -16.11 8.85
C ALA A 102 2.80 -14.88 8.23
N ILE A 103 3.75 -15.12 7.33
CA ILE A 103 4.43 -14.10 6.57
C ILE A 103 3.92 -14.11 5.13
N ALA A 104 3.60 -12.95 4.57
CA ALA A 104 3.08 -12.81 3.21
C ALA A 104 3.82 -11.71 2.46
N PHE A 105 4.09 -11.97 1.18
CA PHE A 105 4.68 -11.02 0.25
C PHE A 105 3.58 -10.42 -0.61
N HIS A 106 3.62 -9.10 -0.78
CA HIS A 106 2.66 -8.33 -1.56
C HIS A 106 3.42 -7.50 -2.59
N ARG A 107 2.94 -7.49 -3.84
CA ARG A 107 3.56 -6.76 -4.94
C ARG A 107 2.53 -6.03 -5.78
N VAL A 108 2.89 -4.81 -6.19
CA VAL A 108 2.24 -4.03 -7.23
C VAL A 108 3.35 -3.30 -7.99
N SER A 109 3.61 -3.66 -9.26
CA SER A 109 4.73 -3.06 -10.01
C SER A 109 4.42 -2.63 -11.43
N ASP A 110 3.23 -2.91 -11.95
CA ASP A 110 2.90 -2.72 -13.38
C ASP A 110 3.18 -1.30 -13.89
N TRP A 111 2.98 -0.28 -13.05
CA TRP A 111 3.26 1.10 -13.40
C TRP A 111 4.76 1.40 -13.50
N ALA A 112 5.57 0.86 -12.59
CA ALA A 112 7.02 1.05 -12.60
C ALA A 112 7.72 0.23 -13.68
N THR A 113 7.19 -0.95 -14.03
CA THR A 113 7.82 -1.88 -14.99
C THR A 113 7.23 -1.84 -16.39
N LYS A 114 6.31 -0.91 -16.68
CA LYS A 114 5.58 -0.84 -17.96
C LYS A 114 6.47 -0.96 -19.20
N ASP A 115 7.64 -0.32 -19.19
CA ASP A 115 8.57 -0.25 -20.32
C ASP A 115 9.86 -1.05 -20.09
N GLU A 116 9.89 -1.90 -19.05
CA GLU A 116 11.06 -2.65 -18.58
C GLU A 116 10.68 -4.13 -18.31
N PRO A 117 10.42 -4.93 -19.38
CA PRO A 117 9.87 -6.29 -19.25
C PRO A 117 10.80 -7.24 -18.48
N GLU A 118 12.12 -7.07 -18.63
CA GLU A 118 13.12 -7.88 -17.91
C GLU A 118 13.00 -7.73 -16.38
N ILE A 119 12.62 -6.53 -15.91
CA ILE A 119 12.42 -6.27 -14.49
C ILE A 119 11.05 -6.76 -14.03
N ALA A 120 10.04 -6.71 -14.90
CA ALA A 120 8.73 -7.32 -14.64
C ALA A 120 8.86 -8.86 -14.45
N ASP A 121 9.64 -9.51 -15.31
CA ASP A 121 9.89 -10.96 -15.26
C ASP A 121 10.66 -11.34 -13.99
N ALA A 122 11.74 -10.62 -13.65
CA ALA A 122 12.49 -10.86 -12.42
C ALA A 122 11.65 -10.64 -11.14
N LEU A 123 10.70 -9.68 -11.17
CA LEU A 123 9.74 -9.49 -10.08
C LEU A 123 8.71 -10.62 -10.01
N HIS A 124 8.32 -11.19 -11.15
CA HIS A 124 7.45 -12.37 -11.18
C HIS A 124 8.16 -13.60 -10.59
N GLU A 125 9.44 -13.80 -10.88
CA GLU A 125 10.25 -14.85 -10.25
C GLU A 125 10.31 -14.70 -8.72
N CYS A 126 10.35 -13.45 -8.22
CA CYS A 126 10.26 -13.19 -6.78
C CYS A 126 8.91 -13.64 -6.18
N ASP A 127 7.78 -13.43 -6.88
CA ASP A 127 6.47 -13.93 -6.44
C ASP A 127 6.45 -15.46 -6.38
N GLU A 128 6.97 -16.12 -7.42
CA GLU A 128 7.05 -17.58 -7.46
C GLU A 128 7.89 -18.12 -6.30
N LEU A 129 9.05 -17.49 -6.03
CA LEU A 129 9.91 -17.88 -4.92
C LEU A 129 9.20 -17.70 -3.59
N ALA A 130 8.46 -16.59 -3.39
CA ALA A 130 7.66 -16.36 -2.18
C ALA A 130 6.61 -17.45 -1.97
N VAL A 131 5.87 -17.81 -3.02
CA VAL A 131 4.83 -18.85 -2.97
C VAL A 131 5.46 -20.20 -2.62
N ARG A 132 6.55 -20.60 -3.29
CA ARG A 132 7.25 -21.86 -3.01
C ARG A 132 7.83 -21.89 -1.60
N ALA A 133 8.43 -20.79 -1.15
CA ALA A 133 8.96 -20.65 0.21
C ALA A 133 7.85 -20.86 1.25
N ALA A 134 6.70 -20.20 1.10
CA ALA A 134 5.57 -20.35 2.01
C ALA A 134 5.00 -21.78 2.04
N GLN A 135 5.07 -22.52 0.94
CA GLN A 135 4.62 -23.91 0.86
C GLN A 135 5.59 -24.87 1.55
N VAL A 136 6.90 -24.69 1.35
CA VAL A 136 7.93 -25.67 1.74
C VAL A 136 8.60 -25.34 3.08
N LEU A 137 8.94 -24.07 3.32
CA LEU A 137 9.71 -23.64 4.48
C LEU A 137 8.81 -23.32 5.68
N ARG A 138 9.36 -23.39 6.89
CA ARG A 138 8.67 -23.04 8.14
C ARG A 138 9.59 -22.23 9.06
N GLY A 139 9.00 -21.49 9.99
CA GLY A 139 9.72 -20.79 11.05
C GLY A 139 10.80 -19.83 10.53
N LYS A 140 12.00 -19.89 11.10
CA LYS A 140 13.11 -18.96 10.80
C LYS A 140 13.58 -19.06 9.34
N THR A 141 13.63 -20.25 8.76
CA THR A 141 14.10 -20.42 7.38
C THR A 141 13.12 -19.77 6.39
N LEU A 142 11.81 -19.90 6.64
CA LEU A 142 10.80 -19.16 5.88
C LEU A 142 11.02 -17.65 6.03
N HIS A 143 11.20 -17.17 7.27
CA HIS A 143 11.39 -15.74 7.52
C HIS A 143 12.61 -15.18 6.77
N ILE A 144 13.76 -15.87 6.84
CA ILE A 144 14.98 -15.47 6.12
C ILE A 144 14.74 -15.45 4.60
N CYS A 145 14.11 -16.49 4.04
CA CYS A 145 13.84 -16.57 2.61
C CYS A 145 12.91 -15.43 2.15
N MET A 146 11.87 -15.12 2.91
CA MET A 146 10.96 -14.02 2.59
C MET A 146 11.66 -12.65 2.67
N GLN A 147 12.58 -12.45 3.63
CA GLN A 147 13.39 -11.23 3.68
C GLN A 147 14.31 -11.09 2.47
N LEU A 148 14.88 -12.20 1.96
CA LEU A 148 15.66 -12.19 0.73
C LEU A 148 14.80 -11.84 -0.49
N VAL A 149 13.62 -12.45 -0.62
CA VAL A 149 12.64 -12.10 -1.67
C VAL A 149 12.33 -10.60 -1.63
N MET A 150 12.02 -10.07 -0.45
CA MET A 150 11.71 -8.66 -0.26
C MET A 150 12.87 -7.75 -0.64
N ALA A 151 14.09 -8.10 -0.25
CA ALA A 151 15.28 -7.32 -0.60
C ALA A 151 15.53 -7.32 -2.11
N SER A 152 15.43 -8.49 -2.76
CA SER A 152 15.58 -8.62 -4.21
C SER A 152 14.52 -7.82 -4.96
N ALA A 153 13.24 -7.96 -4.59
CA ALA A 153 12.16 -7.24 -5.25
C ALA A 153 12.21 -5.73 -5.02
N GLY A 154 12.57 -5.29 -3.80
CA GLY A 154 12.80 -3.88 -3.50
C GLY A 154 13.95 -3.29 -4.30
N HIS A 155 15.03 -4.05 -4.49
CA HIS A 155 16.15 -3.63 -5.34
C HIS A 155 15.76 -3.53 -6.81
N LEU A 156 15.05 -4.53 -7.36
CA LEU A 156 14.54 -4.47 -8.73
C LEU A 156 13.65 -3.24 -8.95
N LEU A 157 12.74 -2.96 -8.01
CA LEU A 157 11.92 -1.76 -8.06
C LEU A 157 12.74 -0.48 -7.95
N SER A 158 13.86 -0.45 -7.21
CA SER A 158 14.68 0.76 -7.12
C SER A 158 15.43 1.09 -8.40
N LEU A 159 15.80 0.08 -9.20
CA LEU A 159 16.33 0.28 -10.55
C LEU A 159 15.30 1.00 -11.46
N VAL A 160 14.01 0.74 -11.23
CA VAL A 160 12.86 1.35 -11.92
C VAL A 160 12.08 2.37 -11.09
N ASP A 161 12.59 2.83 -9.95
CA ASP A 161 12.08 4.00 -9.22
C ASP A 161 12.98 5.22 -9.40
N GLY A 162 12.60 6.10 -10.31
CA GLY A 162 13.45 7.22 -10.71
C GLY A 162 12.65 8.22 -11.52
N PRO A 163 13.05 9.50 -11.53
CA PRO A 163 12.36 10.51 -12.31
C PRO A 163 12.35 10.08 -13.77
N ARG A 164 11.17 9.95 -14.37
CA ARG A 164 11.00 9.56 -15.78
C ARG A 164 11.89 10.38 -16.72
N SER A 165 12.10 11.66 -16.40
CA SER A 165 13.00 12.58 -17.11
C SER A 165 14.50 12.27 -16.99
N MET A 166 14.95 11.65 -15.89
CA MET A 166 16.34 11.22 -15.71
C MET A 166 16.61 9.92 -16.49
N ARG A 167 15.64 8.99 -16.52
CA ARG A 167 15.74 7.76 -17.30
C ARG A 167 15.67 7.96 -18.81
N GLU A 168 14.76 8.81 -19.29
CA GLU A 168 14.68 9.12 -20.72
C GLU A 168 15.94 9.83 -21.23
N ARG A 169 16.62 10.63 -20.39
CA ARG A 169 17.93 11.24 -20.73
C ARG A 169 19.06 10.20 -20.79
N ALA A 170 19.12 9.27 -19.84
CA ALA A 170 20.10 8.18 -19.88
C ALA A 170 19.92 7.26 -21.11
N ARG A 171 18.67 6.89 -21.44
CA ARG A 171 18.35 6.07 -22.63
C ARG A 171 18.66 6.77 -23.96
N LYS A 172 18.56 8.12 -24.01
CA LYS A 172 18.89 8.91 -25.21
C LYS A 172 20.38 9.18 -25.37
N SER A 173 21.19 9.11 -24.31
CA SER A 173 22.65 9.36 -24.42
C SER A 173 23.46 8.11 -24.79
N TRP A 174 22.81 6.95 -24.86
CA TRP A 174 23.41 5.66 -25.23
C TRP A 174 22.98 5.18 -26.63
N ARG A 175 22.21 6.00 -27.36
CA ARG A 175 21.84 5.83 -28.76
C ARG A 175 22.48 6.93 -29.58
#